data_AF-A0A841FW87-F1
#
_entry.id   AF-A0A841FW87-F1
#
_cell.length_a   1.000
_cell.length_b   1.000
_cell.length_c   1.000
_cell.angle_alpha   90.00
_cell.angle_beta   90.00
_cell.angle_gamma   90.00
#
_symmetry.space_group_name_H-M   'P 1'
#
loop_
_entity.id
_entity.type
_entity.pdbx_description
1 polymer ?
#
loop_
_entity_poly.entity_id
_entity_poly.type
_entity_poly.pdbx_seq_one_letter_code
_entity_poly.pdbx_strand_id
1 'polypeptide(L)'
;MKQEKESVGPSGLKVDLDYLTEAGKVLLPRLATVHSMAAGQIHLSSRNDAGVMRRPGSGGQEESLAWAKWRELRDLLQTLAGETASNVDDSGMGLLRVVELYGGADAENVERLHTPVPPVPGDPLPAEAYAPREDL
;
A
#
# COMPACT_ATOMS: atom_id res chain seq x y z
N MET A 1 -39.28 -7.88 20.72
CA MET A 1 -37.85 -7.80 20.34
C MET A 1 -37.51 -9.01 19.50
N LYS A 2 -37.36 -8.85 18.19
CA LYS A 2 -36.81 -9.90 17.32
C LYS A 2 -35.29 -9.74 17.36
N GLN A 3 -34.58 -10.76 17.84
CA GLN A 3 -33.15 -10.86 17.64
C GLN A 3 -32.94 -11.31 16.19
N GLU A 4 -32.40 -10.43 15.36
CA GLU A 4 -31.87 -10.81 14.06
C GLU A 4 -30.62 -11.67 14.28
N LYS A 5 -30.66 -12.87 13.72
CA LYS A 5 -29.50 -13.77 13.65
C LYS A 5 -28.48 -13.12 12.73
N GLU A 6 -27.41 -12.59 13.29
CA GLU A 6 -26.15 -12.44 12.55
C GLU A 6 -25.69 -13.85 12.16
N SER A 7 -25.91 -14.22 10.91
CA SER A 7 -25.28 -15.41 10.33
C SER A 7 -23.79 -15.12 10.18
N VAL A 8 -23.01 -15.52 11.17
CA VAL A 8 -21.55 -15.65 11.04
C VAL A 8 -21.29 -16.79 10.06
N GLY A 9 -21.25 -16.48 8.76
CA GLY A 9 -20.67 -17.35 7.75
C GLY A 9 -19.16 -17.50 7.97
N PRO A 10 -18.52 -18.54 7.40
CA PRO A 10 -17.09 -18.76 7.55
C PRO A 10 -16.35 -17.48 7.13
N SER A 11 -15.45 -17.01 7.98
CA SER A 11 -14.74 -15.73 7.89
C SER A 11 -14.11 -15.49 6.52
N GLY A 12 -14.92 -15.01 5.58
CA GLY A 12 -14.46 -14.47 4.31
C GLY A 12 -13.83 -13.14 4.64
N LEU A 13 -12.51 -13.03 4.41
CA LEU A 13 -11.81 -11.75 4.37
C LEU A 13 -12.52 -10.87 3.33
N LYS A 14 -13.50 -10.08 3.77
CA LYS A 14 -13.97 -8.94 2.99
C LYS A 14 -12.82 -7.94 2.99
N VAL A 15 -12.08 -7.92 1.89
CA VAL A 15 -11.07 -6.89 1.66
C VAL A 15 -11.83 -5.61 1.37
N ASP A 16 -11.71 -4.63 2.28
CA ASP A 16 -12.26 -3.30 2.07
C ASP A 16 -11.31 -2.53 1.11
N LEU A 17 -11.73 -2.43 -0.16
CA LEU A 17 -10.97 -1.77 -1.21
C LEU A 17 -10.84 -0.26 -0.96
N ASP A 18 -11.78 0.36 -0.25
CA ASP A 18 -11.70 1.78 0.10
C ASP A 18 -10.59 1.98 1.14
N TYR A 19 -10.50 1.10 2.13
CA TYR A 19 -9.42 1.13 3.11
C TYR A 19 -8.05 0.89 2.47
N LEU A 20 -7.93 -0.07 1.55
CA LEU A 20 -6.67 -0.28 0.81
C LEU A 20 -6.29 0.92 -0.06
N THR A 21 -7.28 1.57 -0.67
CA THR A 21 -7.09 2.78 -1.45
C THR A 21 -6.59 3.93 -0.58
N GLU A 22 -7.18 4.14 0.60
CA GLU A 22 -6.74 5.17 1.55
C GLU A 22 -5.32 4.88 2.06
N ALA A 23 -5.03 3.63 2.42
CA ALA A 23 -3.71 3.22 2.86
C ALA A 23 -2.64 3.46 1.78
N GLY A 24 -2.92 3.08 0.53
CA GLY A 24 -2.01 3.25 -0.60
C GLY A 24 -1.84 4.70 -1.08
N LYS A 25 -2.89 5.52 -1.07
CA LYS A 25 -2.83 6.92 -1.55
C LYS A 25 -2.37 7.92 -0.51
N VAL A 26 -2.60 7.65 0.77
CA VAL A 26 -2.47 8.67 1.82
C VAL A 26 -1.55 8.22 2.94
N LEU A 27 -1.83 7.07 3.57
CA LEU A 27 -1.14 6.70 4.82
C LEU A 27 0.32 6.31 4.58
N LEU A 28 0.57 5.40 3.64
CA LEU A 28 1.91 4.93 3.36
C LEU A 28 2.80 6.04 2.74
N PRO A 29 2.34 6.84 1.77
CA PRO A 29 3.13 7.97 1.27
C PRO A 29 3.48 9.01 2.34
N ARG A 30 2.57 9.27 3.30
CA ARG A 30 2.86 10.14 4.45
C ARG A 30 3.96 9.56 5.33
N LEU A 31 3.90 8.26 5.62
CA LEU A 31 4.93 7.58 6.42
C LEU A 31 6.28 7.57 5.69
N ALA A 32 6.30 7.32 4.38
CA ALA A 32 7.49 7.40 3.55
C ALA A 32 8.13 8.80 3.60
N THR A 33 7.30 9.85 3.54
CA THR A 33 7.76 11.24 3.67
C THR A 33 8.44 11.50 5.01
N VAL A 34 7.87 11.02 6.13
CA VAL A 34 8.48 11.18 7.46
C VAL A 34 9.86 10.53 7.53
N HIS A 35 10.01 9.31 7.00
CA HIS A 35 11.29 8.60 6.97
C HIS A 35 12.32 9.29 6.06
N SER A 36 11.90 9.78 4.89
CA SER A 36 12.75 10.54 3.98
C SER A 36 13.23 11.85 4.60
N MET A 37 12.34 12.57 5.30
CA MET A 37 12.70 13.76 6.07
C MET A 37 13.72 13.45 7.18
N ALA A 38 13.53 12.35 7.91
CA ALA A 38 14.48 11.91 8.93
C ALA A 38 15.86 11.62 8.33
N ALA A 39 15.92 10.88 7.21
CA ALA A 39 17.16 10.63 6.47
C ALA A 39 17.87 11.94 6.07
N GLY A 40 17.11 12.92 5.57
CA GLY A 40 17.62 14.25 5.24
C GLY A 40 18.18 15.01 6.44
N GLN A 41 17.50 14.97 7.60
CA GLN A 41 18.00 15.61 8.83
C GLN A 41 19.26 14.95 9.37
N ILE A 42 19.35 13.62 9.30
CA ILE A 42 20.56 12.85 9.65
C ILE A 42 21.71 13.22 8.71
N HIS A 43 21.44 13.42 7.43
CA HIS A 43 22.46 13.90 6.50
C HIS A 43 22.96 15.30 6.88
N LEU A 44 22.05 16.22 7.26
CA LEU A 44 22.40 17.59 7.63
C LEU A 44 23.19 17.70 8.94
N SER A 45 23.02 16.78 9.90
CA SER A 45 23.80 16.79 11.16
C SER A 45 25.31 16.67 10.92
N SER A 46 25.71 16.00 9.83
CA SER A 46 27.12 15.90 9.40
C SER A 46 27.82 17.26 9.23
N ARG A 47 27.08 18.30 8.84
CA ARG A 47 27.62 19.64 8.59
C ARG A 47 27.91 20.38 9.90
N ASN A 48 27.14 20.12 10.94
CA ASN A 48 27.25 20.80 12.24
C ASN A 48 28.21 20.07 13.19
N ASP A 49 28.19 18.74 13.19
CA ASP A 49 28.93 17.93 14.18
C ASP A 49 30.41 17.70 13.81
N ALA A 50 30.76 17.81 12.52
CA ALA A 50 32.14 17.71 12.06
C ALA A 50 33.05 18.76 12.72
N GLY A 51 32.53 19.96 12.99
CA GLY A 51 33.29 21.01 13.65
C GLY A 51 33.57 20.71 15.13
N VAL A 52 32.67 20.00 15.81
CA VAL A 52 32.74 19.77 17.27
C VAL A 52 33.55 18.51 17.62
N MET A 53 33.56 17.51 16.73
CA MET A 53 34.22 16.22 16.96
C MET A 53 35.57 16.05 16.25
N ARG A 54 35.93 16.96 15.33
CA ARG A 54 37.30 17.10 14.82
C ARG A 54 38.18 17.71 15.90
N ARG A 55 38.73 16.86 16.79
CA ARG A 55 39.86 17.29 17.61
C ARG A 55 41.11 17.34 16.71
N PRO A 56 41.91 18.41 16.73
CA PRO A 56 43.20 18.40 16.03
C PRO A 56 44.07 17.33 16.66
N GLY A 57 44.25 16.21 15.95
CA GLY A 57 45.29 15.23 16.28
C GLY A 57 46.65 15.90 16.16
N SER A 58 47.50 15.74 17.16
CA SER A 58 48.91 16.16 17.13
C SER A 58 49.62 15.42 16.00
N GLY A 59 49.67 16.01 14.80
CA GLY A 59 50.32 15.38 13.64
C GLY A 59 49.65 15.61 12.28
N GLY A 60 48.43 16.16 12.26
CA GLY A 60 47.75 16.55 11.03
C GLY A 60 46.58 15.65 10.66
N GLN A 61 45.41 16.28 10.45
CA GLN A 61 44.26 15.80 9.65
C GLN A 61 43.75 14.36 9.86
N GLU A 62 44.12 13.65 10.93
CA GLU A 62 43.48 12.38 11.25
C GLU A 62 42.14 12.65 11.97
N GLU A 63 41.06 12.28 11.29
CA GLU A 63 39.73 12.19 11.89
C GLU A 63 39.80 11.35 13.18
N SER A 64 39.25 11.84 14.29
CA SER A 64 39.30 11.08 15.55
C SER A 64 38.59 9.73 15.40
N LEU A 65 39.07 8.68 16.07
CA LEU A 65 38.41 7.35 16.06
C LEU A 65 36.93 7.43 16.48
N ALA A 66 36.59 8.37 17.37
CA ALA A 66 35.21 8.63 17.77
C ALA A 66 34.38 9.22 16.63
N TRP A 67 34.95 10.14 15.85
CA TRP A 67 34.32 10.71 14.66
C TRP A 67 34.06 9.67 13.59
N ALA A 68 35.04 8.79 13.31
CA ALA A 68 34.89 7.72 12.32
C ALA A 68 33.70 6.79 12.67
N LYS A 69 33.61 6.33 13.93
CA LYS A 69 32.51 5.47 14.40
C LYS A 69 31.16 6.19 14.39
N TRP A 70 31.12 7.45 14.79
CA TRP A 70 29.90 8.24 14.73
C TRP A 70 29.40 8.40 13.29
N ARG A 71 30.32 8.68 12.36
CA ARG A 71 30.02 8.81 10.93
C ARG A 71 29.43 7.52 10.37
N GLU A 72 30.01 6.37 10.67
CA GLU A 72 29.49 5.06 10.25
C GLU A 72 28.07 4.79 10.76
N LEU A 73 27.80 5.05 12.06
CA LEU A 73 26.47 4.88 12.64
C LEU A 73 25.44 5.83 12.02
N ARG A 74 25.84 7.08 11.76
CA ARG A 74 25.00 8.07 11.09
C ARG A 74 24.66 7.62 9.68
N ASP A 75 25.65 7.20 8.90
CA ASP A 75 25.44 6.77 7.51
C ASP A 75 24.56 5.53 7.45
N LEU A 76 24.74 4.59 8.37
CA LEU A 76 23.85 3.43 8.52
C LEU A 76 22.41 3.87 8.80
N LEU A 77 22.21 4.80 9.74
CA LEU A 77 20.87 5.29 10.08
C LEU A 77 20.22 6.06 8.92
N GLN A 78 21.00 6.87 8.20
CA GLN A 78 20.53 7.57 6.99
C GLN A 78 20.06 6.56 5.93
N THR A 79 20.87 5.53 5.67
CA THR A 79 20.53 4.47 4.70
C THR A 79 19.27 3.73 5.12
N LEU A 80 19.17 3.26 6.36
CA LEU A 80 17.99 2.54 6.85
C LEU A 80 16.72 3.39 6.78
N ALA A 81 16.80 4.68 7.11
CA ALA A 81 15.67 5.60 6.98
C ALA A 81 15.25 5.80 5.52
N GLY A 82 16.21 5.94 4.60
CA GLY A 82 15.95 6.04 3.16
C GLY A 82 15.33 4.77 2.57
N GLU A 83 15.88 3.59 2.89
CA GLU A 83 15.34 2.29 2.47
C GLU A 83 13.94 2.05 3.02
N THR A 84 13.71 2.40 4.29
CA THR A 84 12.37 2.30 4.89
C THR A 84 11.37 3.19 4.16
N ALA A 85 11.76 4.43 3.82
CA ALA A 85 10.90 5.33 3.05
C ALA A 85 10.51 4.71 1.70
N SER A 86 11.49 4.17 0.95
CA SER A 86 11.24 3.50 -0.33
C SER A 86 10.32 2.29 -0.18
N ASN A 87 10.61 1.40 0.77
CA ASN A 87 9.82 0.17 0.97
C ASN A 87 8.36 0.47 1.34
N VAL A 88 8.13 1.52 2.12
CA VAL A 88 6.79 1.97 2.51
C VAL A 88 6.04 2.55 1.29
N ASP A 89 6.71 3.34 0.46
CA ASP A 89 6.12 3.89 -0.77
C ASP A 89 5.77 2.78 -1.77
N ASP A 90 6.69 1.83 -1.99
CA ASP A 90 6.50 0.65 -2.83
C ASP A 90 5.33 -0.22 -2.34
N SER A 91 5.20 -0.38 -1.01
CA SER A 91 4.06 -1.07 -0.41
C SER A 91 2.74 -0.35 -0.71
N GLY A 92 2.74 0.99 -0.67
CA GLY A 92 1.59 1.81 -1.04
C GLY A 92 1.16 1.60 -2.49
N MET A 93 2.12 1.62 -3.42
CA MET A 93 1.89 1.31 -4.83
C MET A 93 1.38 -0.12 -5.03
N GLY A 94 1.90 -1.08 -4.26
CA GLY A 94 1.43 -2.46 -4.25
C GLY A 94 -0.05 -2.57 -3.86
N LEU A 95 -0.50 -1.86 -2.83
CA LEU A 95 -1.91 -1.84 -2.42
C LEU A 95 -2.82 -1.27 -3.51
N LEU A 96 -2.41 -0.19 -4.17
CA LEU A 96 -3.20 0.39 -5.26
C LEU A 96 -3.33 -0.57 -6.45
N ARG A 97 -2.27 -1.33 -6.74
CA ARG A 97 -2.33 -2.37 -7.77
C ARG A 97 -3.26 -3.52 -7.40
N VAL A 98 -3.31 -3.91 -6.12
CA VAL A 98 -4.29 -4.90 -5.64
C VAL A 98 -5.71 -4.38 -5.84
N VAL A 99 -5.98 -3.11 -5.51
CA VAL A 99 -7.30 -2.49 -5.72
C VAL A 99 -7.69 -2.48 -7.19
N GLU A 100 -6.77 -2.09 -8.08
CA GLU A 100 -7.01 -2.09 -9.53
C GLU A 100 -7.34 -3.49 -10.06
N LEU A 101 -6.57 -4.50 -9.63
CA LEU A 101 -6.79 -5.89 -10.05
C LEU A 101 -8.14 -6.43 -9.55
N TYR A 102 -8.49 -6.17 -8.29
CA TYR A 102 -9.78 -6.60 -7.74
C TYR A 102 -10.95 -5.88 -8.42
N GLY A 103 -10.86 -4.57 -8.64
CA GLY A 103 -11.89 -3.81 -9.33
C GLY A 103 -12.09 -4.26 -10.78
N GLY A 104 -10.99 -4.56 -11.50
CA GLY A 104 -11.06 -5.10 -12.85
C GLY A 104 -11.69 -6.49 -12.91
N ALA A 105 -11.33 -7.39 -11.98
CA ALA A 105 -11.91 -8.72 -11.89
C ALA A 105 -13.42 -8.67 -11.56
N ASP A 106 -13.84 -7.76 -10.70
CA ASP A 106 -15.27 -7.58 -10.38
C ASP A 106 -16.05 -7.06 -11.59
N ALA A 107 -15.51 -6.08 -12.32
CA ALA A 107 -16.12 -5.58 -13.56
C ALA A 107 -16.26 -6.67 -14.64
N GLU A 108 -15.22 -7.50 -14.84
CA GLU A 108 -15.27 -8.64 -15.78
C GLU A 108 -16.33 -9.66 -15.35
N ASN A 109 -16.42 -9.96 -14.05
CA ASN A 109 -17.43 -10.89 -13.53
C ASN A 109 -18.86 -10.36 -13.72
N VAL A 110 -19.08 -9.06 -13.47
CA VAL A 110 -20.36 -8.40 -13.72
C VAL A 110 -20.73 -8.47 -15.21
N GLU A 111 -19.78 -8.18 -16.11
CA GLU A 111 -20.01 -8.30 -17.55
C GLU A 111 -20.38 -9.74 -17.96
N ARG A 112 -19.69 -10.75 -17.42
CA ARG A 112 -19.99 -12.16 -17.69
C ARG A 112 -21.35 -12.60 -17.13
N LEU A 113 -21.77 -12.07 -15.98
CA LEU A 113 -23.09 -12.35 -15.41
C LEU A 113 -24.23 -11.69 -16.18
N HIS A 114 -23.96 -10.56 -16.83
CA HIS A 114 -24.94 -9.85 -17.66
C HIS A 114 -24.91 -10.27 -19.14
N THR A 115 -23.97 -11.11 -19.55
CA THR A 115 -23.93 -11.67 -20.90
C THR A 115 -25.00 -12.76 -21.03
N PRO A 116 -26.00 -12.61 -21.90
CA PRO A 116 -27.01 -13.65 -22.12
C PRO A 116 -26.33 -14.94 -22.56
N VAL A 117 -26.62 -16.04 -21.87
CA VAL A 117 -26.17 -17.37 -22.31
C VAL A 117 -26.80 -17.62 -23.67
N PRO A 118 -26.02 -17.84 -24.75
CA PRO A 118 -26.60 -18.19 -26.04
C PRO A 118 -27.41 -19.48 -25.85
N PRO A 119 -28.63 -19.56 -26.38
CA PRO A 119 -29.45 -20.75 -26.22
C PRO A 119 -28.69 -21.96 -26.76
N VAL A 120 -28.68 -23.04 -25.98
CA VAL A 120 -28.11 -24.31 -26.43
C VAL A 120 -28.88 -24.75 -27.68
N PRO A 121 -28.22 -25.05 -28.82
CA PRO A 121 -28.91 -25.50 -30.01
C PRO A 121 -29.65 -26.81 -29.71
N GLY A 122 -30.98 -26.75 -29.58
CA GLY A 122 -31.83 -27.91 -29.36
C GLY A 122 -32.79 -27.83 -28.17
N ASP A 123 -32.68 -26.85 -27.27
CA ASP A 123 -33.66 -26.67 -26.21
C ASP A 123 -34.85 -25.83 -26.71
N PRO A 124 -36.09 -26.37 -26.74
CA PRO A 124 -37.26 -25.56 -27.01
C PRO A 124 -37.43 -24.55 -25.86
N LEU A 125 -37.49 -23.27 -26.19
CA LEU A 125 -37.91 -22.23 -25.24
C LEU A 125 -39.28 -22.63 -24.67
N PRO A 126 -39.48 -22.65 -23.33
CA PRO A 126 -40.80 -22.89 -22.78
C PRO A 126 -41.73 -21.79 -23.28
N ALA A 127 -42.86 -22.19 -23.87
CA ALA A 127 -43.85 -21.35 -24.55
C ALA A 127 -44.58 -20.34 -23.63
N GLU A 128 -44.05 -20.07 -22.42
CA GLU A 128 -44.68 -19.24 -21.39
C GLU A 128 -43.86 -17.98 -21.05
N ALA A 129 -42.68 -17.77 -21.64
CA ALA A 129 -41.79 -16.68 -21.21
C ALA A 129 -42.14 -15.28 -21.74
N TYR A 130 -43.15 -15.12 -22.60
CA TYR A 130 -43.58 -13.81 -23.12
C TYR A 130 -45.11 -13.73 -23.29
N ALA A 131 -45.85 -13.86 -22.19
CA ALA A 131 -47.14 -13.18 -22.11
C ALA A 131 -46.89 -11.81 -21.44
N PRO A 132 -47.15 -10.66 -22.10
CA PRO A 132 -47.16 -9.39 -21.40
C PRO A 132 -48.21 -9.48 -20.28
N ARG A 133 -47.79 -9.25 -19.04
CA ARG A 133 -48.73 -9.05 -17.93
C ARG A 133 -49.40 -7.70 -18.13
N GLU A 134 -50.49 -7.68 -18.90
CA GLU A 134 -51.55 -6.71 -18.64
C GLU A 134 -52.19 -7.15 -17.34
N ASP A 135 -52.00 -6.34 -16.30
CA ASP A 135 -52.78 -6.24 -15.04
C ASP A 135 -51.83 -5.97 -13.87
N LEU A 136 -51.63 -4.68 -13.56
CA LEU A 136 -51.75 -4.04 -12.23
C LEU A 136 -51.52 -2.53 -12.34
#